data_AF-A0A7W1BJY5-F1
#
_entry.id   AF-A0A7W1BJY5-F1
#
_cell.length_a   1.000
_cell.length_b   1.000
_cell.length_c   1.000
_cell.angle_alpha   90.00
_cell.angle_beta   90.00
_cell.angle_gamma   90.00
#
_symmetry.space_group_name_H-M   'P 1'
#
loop_
_entity.id
_entity.type
_entity.pdbx_description
1 polymer ?
#
loop_
_entity_poly.entity_id
_entity_poly.type
_entity_poly.pdbx_seq_one_letter_code
_entity_poly.pdbx_strand_id
1 'polypeptide(L)'
;MKSFVQALQQVDTTSLGRMLITRAEFAYLYYPTSRASKPPYEESPDLNFLRSREHSGKGIRRALKLLGGRPARYAGYMCSANTRTEGENTLWGPCTVKADTGAGAPVELSLFGTIIERAGQFKFLSYANQL
;
A
#
# COMPACT_ATOMS: atom_id res chain seq x y z
N MET A 1 8.40 4.78 2.48
CA MET A 1 7.64 5.93 1.95
C MET A 1 8.43 6.81 0.99
N LYS A 2 9.66 7.25 1.33
CA LYS A 2 10.50 8.02 0.41
C LYS A 2 10.74 7.33 -0.95
N SER A 3 11.12 6.05 -0.93
CA SER A 3 11.32 5.23 -2.13
C SER A 3 10.09 5.14 -3.03
N PHE A 4 8.91 5.10 -2.43
CA PHE A 4 7.65 5.07 -3.18
C PHE A 4 7.40 6.38 -3.94
N VAL A 5 7.60 7.54 -3.31
CA VAL A 5 7.48 8.85 -3.99
C VAL A 5 8.47 8.94 -5.14
N GLN A 6 9.72 8.52 -4.90
CA GLN A 6 10.75 8.48 -5.94
C GLN A 6 10.36 7.58 -7.12
N ALA A 7 9.82 6.39 -6.86
CA ALA A 7 9.37 5.48 -7.90
C ALA A 7 8.19 6.06 -8.71
N LEU A 8 7.28 6.81 -8.09
CA LEU A 8 6.24 7.54 -8.82
C LEU A 8 6.83 8.60 -9.74
N GLN A 9 7.76 9.43 -9.25
CA GLN A 9 8.40 10.47 -10.06
C GLN A 9 9.08 9.90 -11.29
N GLN A 10 9.78 8.77 -11.12
CA GLN A 10 10.52 8.09 -12.18
C GLN A 10 9.64 7.23 -13.09
N VAL A 11 8.33 7.09 -12.79
CA VAL A 11 7.42 6.17 -13.46
C VAL A 11 7.98 4.72 -13.43
N ASP A 12 8.69 4.38 -12.36
CA ASP A 12 9.31 3.07 -12.19
C ASP A 12 8.27 2.05 -11.70
N THR A 13 7.51 1.53 -12.65
CA THR A 13 6.48 0.51 -12.42
C THR A 13 7.05 -0.79 -11.86
N THR A 14 8.34 -1.07 -12.09
CA THR A 14 9.01 -2.26 -11.54
C THR A 14 9.22 -2.10 -10.04
N SER A 15 9.76 -0.96 -9.60
CA SER A 15 9.92 -0.66 -8.17
C SER A 15 8.58 -0.56 -7.46
N LEU A 16 7.57 0.06 -8.08
CA LEU A 16 6.22 0.10 -7.53
C LEU A 16 5.67 -1.33 -7.36
N GLY A 17 5.80 -2.18 -8.38
CA GLY A 17 5.38 -3.59 -8.32
C GLY A 17 6.09 -4.40 -7.22
N ARG A 18 7.39 -4.18 -6.99
CA ARG A 18 8.16 -4.85 -5.93
C ARG A 18 7.76 -4.45 -4.52
N MET A 19 7.25 -3.24 -4.33
CA MET A 19 6.77 -2.76 -3.03
C MET A 19 5.39 -3.36 -2.67
N LEU A 20 4.66 -3.89 -3.64
CA LEU A 20 3.37 -4.55 -3.41
C LEU A 20 3.59 -6.02 -3.05
N ILE A 21 2.71 -6.56 -2.20
CA ILE A 21 2.71 -7.98 -1.86
C ILE A 21 2.46 -8.83 -3.12
N THR A 22 3.22 -9.91 -3.26
CA THR A 22 3.00 -10.90 -4.33
C THR A 22 1.88 -11.87 -3.95
N ARG A 23 1.37 -12.64 -4.92
CA ARG A 23 0.36 -13.68 -4.65
C ARG A 23 0.87 -14.74 -3.67
N ALA A 24 2.12 -15.16 -3.84
CA ALA A 24 2.74 -16.15 -2.96
C ALA A 24 2.90 -15.60 -1.52
N GLU A 25 3.45 -14.40 -1.37
CA GLU A 25 3.57 -13.77 -0.05
C GLU A 25 2.21 -13.54 0.60
N PHE A 26 1.19 -13.18 -0.18
CA PHE A 26 -0.16 -13.06 0.34
C PHE A 26 -0.67 -14.40 0.88
N ALA A 27 -0.57 -15.47 0.08
CA ALA A 27 -1.09 -16.79 0.43
C ALA A 27 -0.36 -17.43 1.63
N TYR A 28 0.96 -17.25 1.74
CA TYR A 28 1.77 -17.93 2.75
C TYR A 28 2.15 -17.05 3.94
N LEU A 29 2.32 -15.74 3.75
CA LEU A 29 2.80 -14.85 4.81
C LEU A 29 1.68 -14.08 5.49
N TYR A 30 0.65 -13.68 4.76
CA TYR A 30 -0.44 -12.84 5.29
C TYR A 30 -1.70 -13.64 5.62
N TYR A 31 -2.24 -14.34 4.62
CA TYR A 31 -3.57 -14.92 4.66
C TYR A 31 -3.80 -15.90 5.82
N PRO A 32 -2.90 -16.84 6.16
CA PRO A 32 -3.16 -17.83 7.22
C PRO A 32 -3.45 -17.18 8.59
N THR A 33 -2.82 -16.03 8.85
CA THR A 33 -2.99 -15.29 10.10
C THR A 33 -4.05 -14.20 10.04
N SER A 34 -4.60 -13.94 8.85
CA SER A 34 -5.54 -12.86 8.63
C SER A 34 -6.89 -13.11 9.30
N ARG A 35 -7.66 -12.05 9.56
CA ARG A 35 -9.05 -12.23 10.02
C ARG A 35 -9.95 -12.85 8.95
N ALA A 36 -9.62 -12.64 7.68
CA ALA A 36 -10.41 -13.16 6.56
C ALA A 36 -10.30 -14.68 6.39
N SER A 37 -9.20 -15.30 6.85
CA SER A 37 -9.04 -16.75 6.87
C SER A 37 -9.73 -17.42 8.07
N LYS A 38 -10.28 -16.64 9.00
CA LYS A 38 -10.91 -17.13 10.23
C LYS A 38 -12.42 -16.96 10.18
N PRO A 39 -13.18 -17.73 10.98
CA PRO A 39 -14.60 -17.47 11.21
C PRO A 39 -14.84 -16.00 11.62
N PRO A 40 -15.94 -15.37 11.16
CA PRO A 40 -17.05 -15.94 10.37
C PRO A 40 -16.87 -15.84 8.84
N TYR A 41 -15.72 -15.35 8.36
CA TYR A 41 -15.54 -15.03 6.94
C TYR A 41 -15.10 -16.23 6.11
N GLU A 42 -14.04 -16.93 6.56
CA GLU A 42 -13.44 -18.10 5.88
C GLU A 42 -13.33 -17.92 4.36
N GLU A 43 -13.01 -16.69 3.92
CA GLU A 43 -12.99 -16.33 2.50
C GLU A 43 -11.83 -17.01 1.82
N SER A 44 -12.02 -17.63 0.64
CA SER A 44 -10.88 -18.24 -0.06
C SER A 44 -9.71 -17.25 -0.29
N PRO A 45 -8.45 -17.71 -0.18
CA PRO A 45 -7.28 -16.85 -0.32
C PRO A 45 -7.22 -16.15 -1.67
N ASP A 46 -7.66 -16.84 -2.73
CA ASP A 46 -7.65 -16.29 -4.09
C ASP A 46 -8.65 -15.16 -4.27
N LEU A 47 -9.85 -15.28 -3.70
CA LEU A 47 -10.85 -14.21 -3.74
C LEU A 47 -10.41 -12.99 -2.93
N ASN A 48 -9.82 -13.21 -1.75
CA ASN A 48 -9.32 -12.11 -0.93
C ASN A 48 -8.15 -11.39 -1.61
N PHE A 49 -7.22 -12.15 -2.22
CA PHE A 49 -6.12 -11.59 -2.99
C PHE A 49 -6.63 -10.80 -4.20
N LEU A 50 -7.58 -11.34 -4.97
CA LEU A 50 -8.16 -10.65 -6.13
C LEU A 50 -8.78 -9.32 -5.72
N ARG A 51 -9.59 -9.30 -4.66
CA ARG A 51 -10.19 -8.07 -4.11
C ARG A 51 -9.14 -7.04 -3.72
N SER A 52 -8.07 -7.48 -3.06
CA SER A 52 -6.93 -6.61 -2.71
C SER A 52 -6.25 -6.00 -3.95
N ARG A 53 -6.10 -6.79 -5.01
CA ARG A 53 -5.51 -6.36 -6.30
C ARG A 53 -6.39 -5.35 -7.03
N GLU A 54 -7.70 -5.56 -7.07
CA GLU A 54 -8.63 -4.63 -7.72
C GLU A 54 -8.61 -3.25 -7.06
N HIS A 55 -8.62 -3.20 -5.73
CA HIS A 55 -8.49 -1.94 -4.99
C HIS A 55 -7.14 -1.25 -5.27
N SER A 56 -6.08 -2.03 -5.42
CA SER A 56 -4.73 -1.51 -5.68
C SER A 56 -4.56 -0.86 -7.05
N GLY A 57 -5.19 -1.42 -8.09
CA GLY A 57 -5.02 -0.94 -9.45
C GLY A 57 -5.51 0.50 -9.67
N LYS A 58 -6.60 0.90 -9.01
CA LYS A 58 -7.14 2.26 -9.09
C LYS A 58 -6.23 3.27 -8.38
N GLY A 59 -5.76 2.92 -7.17
CA GLY A 59 -4.87 3.75 -6.37
C GLY A 59 -3.57 4.11 -7.09
N ILE A 60 -2.89 3.11 -7.65
CA ILE A 60 -1.60 3.33 -8.32
C ILE A 60 -1.74 4.19 -9.59
N ARG A 61 -2.80 3.99 -10.39
CA ARG A 61 -3.06 4.81 -11.58
C ARG A 61 -3.33 6.27 -11.21
N ARG A 62 -4.06 6.53 -10.13
CA ARG A 62 -4.29 7.89 -9.62
C ARG A 62 -2.98 8.53 -9.14
N ALA A 63 -2.16 7.78 -8.41
CA ALA A 63 -0.85 8.25 -7.94
C ALA A 63 0.08 8.64 -9.10
N LEU A 64 0.14 7.79 -10.14
CA LEU A 64 0.89 8.06 -11.36
C LEU A 64 0.31 9.24 -12.15
N LYS A 65 -1.01 9.42 -12.19
CA LYS A 65 -1.61 10.61 -12.83
C LYS A 65 -1.22 11.91 -12.11
N LEU A 66 -1.09 11.87 -10.78
CA LEU A 66 -0.78 13.05 -9.96
C LEU A 66 0.71 13.40 -9.96
N LEU A 67 1.58 12.41 -9.79
CA LEU A 67 3.03 12.62 -9.60
C LEU A 67 3.92 11.99 -10.69
N GLY A 68 3.36 11.15 -11.57
CA GLY A 68 4.13 10.45 -12.59
C GLY A 68 4.86 11.41 -13.53
N GLY A 69 6.19 11.28 -13.61
CA GLY A 69 7.02 12.13 -14.45
C GLY A 69 7.12 13.59 -13.99
N ARG A 70 6.62 13.93 -12.79
CA ARG A 70 6.65 15.28 -12.23
C ARG A 70 7.63 15.38 -11.06
N PRO A 71 8.33 16.51 -10.89
CA PRO A 71 9.15 16.74 -9.70
C PRO A 71 8.25 16.77 -8.46
N ALA A 72 8.59 15.97 -7.45
CA ALA A 72 7.88 15.89 -6.19
C ALA A 72 8.84 15.44 -5.08
N ARG A 73 8.97 16.19 -4.00
CA ARG A 73 9.80 15.81 -2.86
C ARG A 73 8.92 15.14 -1.81
N TYR A 74 9.37 14.01 -1.29
CA TYR A 74 8.76 13.42 -0.10
C TYR A 74 8.81 14.43 1.06
N ALA A 75 7.63 14.76 1.61
CA ALA A 75 7.48 15.76 2.68
C ALA A 75 7.07 15.13 4.02
N GLY A 76 6.50 13.92 4.01
CA GLY A 76 6.08 13.24 5.24
C GLY A 76 5.16 12.06 4.96
N TYR A 77 4.85 11.28 6.00
CA TYR A 77 3.74 10.33 5.99
C TYR A 77 2.96 10.44 7.30
N MET A 78 1.72 9.98 7.28
CA MET A 78 0.89 9.83 8.46
C MET A 78 0.13 8.52 8.35
N CYS A 79 0.27 7.64 9.33
CA CYS A 79 -0.52 6.42 9.43
C CYS A 79 -1.55 6.61 10.54
N SER A 80 -2.77 6.14 10.33
CA SER A 80 -3.76 6.12 11.41
C SER A 80 -3.26 5.23 12.55
N ALA A 81 -3.68 5.52 13.79
CA ALA A 81 -3.27 4.77 14.98
C ALA A 81 -3.75 3.31 15.01
N ASN A 82 -4.51 2.86 14.01
CA ASN A 82 -5.11 1.53 13.93
C ASN A 82 -4.12 0.45 13.50
N THR A 83 -2.93 0.45 14.10
CA THR A 83 -1.97 -0.64 13.94
C THR A 83 -2.57 -1.90 14.54
N ARG A 84 -2.58 -3.00 13.78
CA ARG A 84 -3.10 -4.28 14.25
C ARG A 84 -2.10 -5.39 14.01
N THR A 85 -2.03 -6.32 14.96
CA THR A 85 -1.18 -7.51 14.85
C THR A 85 -2.03 -8.71 14.41
N GLU A 86 -1.59 -9.38 13.35
CA GLU A 86 -2.21 -10.59 12.79
C GLU A 86 -1.12 -11.68 12.68
N GLY A 87 -1.00 -12.50 13.74
CA GLY A 87 0.08 -13.48 13.85
C GLY A 87 1.45 -12.80 13.96
N GLU A 88 2.37 -13.15 13.06
CA GLU A 88 3.70 -12.53 12.96
C GLU A 88 3.71 -11.21 12.18
N ASN A 89 2.56 -10.78 11.67
CA ASN A 89 2.44 -9.59 10.85
C ASN A 89 1.93 -8.40 11.66
N THR A 90 2.55 -7.24 11.48
CA THR A 90 2.01 -5.95 11.91
C THR A 90 1.44 -5.23 10.71
N LEU A 91 0.17 -4.83 10.80
CA LEU A 91 -0.53 -4.14 9.74
C LEU A 91 -0.70 -2.69 10.14
N TRP A 92 -0.14 -1.80 9.33
CA TRP A 92 -0.20 -0.36 9.51
C TRP A 92 -1.19 0.25 8.54
N GLY A 93 -2.07 1.11 9.03
CA GLY A 93 -2.83 2.02 8.17
C GLY A 93 -4.32 2.11 8.47
N PRO A 94 -5.06 2.89 7.66
CA PRO A 94 -4.62 3.54 6.41
C PRO A 94 -3.50 4.59 6.60
N CYS A 95 -2.66 4.77 5.58
CA CYS A 95 -1.57 5.76 5.60
C CYS A 95 -1.63 6.73 4.42
N THR A 96 -1.30 7.98 4.68
CA THR A 96 -1.20 9.08 3.72
C THR A 96 0.26 9.48 3.57
N VAL A 97 0.70 9.77 2.34
CA VAL A 97 2.00 10.37 2.07
C VAL A 97 1.81 11.79 1.58
N LYS A 98 2.63 12.70 2.10
CA LYS A 98 2.70 14.09 1.66
C LYS A 98 3.86 14.24 0.68
N ALA A 99 3.57 14.81 -0.48
CA ALA A 99 4.55 15.11 -1.51
C ALA A 99 4.48 16.59 -1.87
N ASP A 100 5.61 17.28 -1.74
CA ASP A 100 5.77 18.67 -2.12
C ASP A 100 6.11 18.75 -3.61
N THR A 101 5.23 19.36 -4.39
CA THR A 101 5.41 19.49 -5.86
C THR A 101 6.06 20.82 -6.25
N GLY A 102 6.37 21.70 -5.29
CA GLY A 102 6.85 23.06 -5.54
C GLY A 102 5.80 24.02 -6.11
N ALA A 103 4.59 23.54 -6.42
CA ALA A 103 3.51 24.32 -7.05
C ALA A 103 2.36 24.64 -6.09
N GLY A 104 2.68 25.10 -4.87
CA GLY A 104 1.70 25.43 -3.84
C GLY A 104 1.67 24.41 -2.69
N ALA A 105 0.49 24.15 -2.15
CA ALA A 105 0.36 23.26 -0.99
C ALA A 105 0.84 21.82 -1.32
N PRO A 106 1.48 21.11 -0.36
CA PRO A 106 1.84 19.71 -0.54
C PRO A 106 0.63 18.86 -0.93
N VAL A 107 0.82 18.00 -1.91
CA VAL A 107 -0.20 17.03 -2.32
C VAL A 107 -0.24 15.91 -1.28
N GLU A 108 -1.41 15.70 -0.70
CA GLU A 108 -1.68 14.53 0.13
C GLU A 108 -2.20 13.40 -0.74
N LEU A 109 -1.52 12.27 -0.63
CA LEU A 109 -1.86 11.08 -1.37
C LEU A 109 -2.26 10.01 -0.36
N SER A 110 -3.57 9.79 -0.25
CA SER A 110 -4.14 8.65 0.47
C SER A 110 -3.94 7.42 -0.39
N LEU A 111 -2.84 6.70 -0.14
CA LEU A 111 -2.29 5.74 -1.11
C LEU A 111 -2.18 4.32 -0.62
N PHE A 112 -2.37 4.07 0.68
CA PHE A 112 -2.15 2.76 1.26
C PHE A 112 -3.37 2.32 2.03
N GLY A 113 -4.00 1.23 1.57
CA GLY A 113 -5.05 0.58 2.34
C GLY A 113 -4.45 -0.02 3.61
N THR A 114 -3.36 -0.78 3.46
CA THR A 114 -2.63 -1.38 4.58
C THR A 114 -1.18 -1.67 4.17
N ILE A 115 -0.22 -1.37 5.04
CA ILE A 115 1.17 -1.81 4.93
C ILE A 115 1.32 -3.02 5.84
N ILE A 116 1.93 -4.08 5.35
CA ILE A 116 2.31 -5.23 6.15
C ILE A 116 3.78 -5.14 6.51
N GLU A 117 4.08 -5.32 7.78
CA GLU A 117 5.41 -5.51 8.34
C GLU A 117 5.54 -6.93 8.85
N ARG A 118 6.65 -7.59 8.52
CA ARG A 118 7.06 -8.87 9.12
C ARG A 118 8.58 -8.90 9.21
N ALA A 119 9.11 -9.16 10.41
CA ALA A 119 10.56 -9.20 10.66
C ALA A 119 11.32 -7.96 10.12
N GLY A 120 10.73 -6.76 10.29
CA GLY A 120 11.31 -5.50 9.81
C GLY A 120 11.25 -5.28 8.28
N GLN A 121 10.63 -6.19 7.52
CA GLN A 121 10.37 -6.03 6.09
C GLN A 121 8.97 -5.46 5.87
N PHE A 122 8.86 -4.47 4.98
CA PHE A 122 7.62 -3.75 4.73
C PHE A 122 7.15 -3.92 3.30
N LYS A 123 5.86 -4.23 3.11
CA LYS A 123 5.19 -4.23 1.80
C LYS A 123 3.82 -3.59 1.87
N PHE A 124 3.34 -3.11 0.73
CA PHE A 124 1.95 -2.71 0.58
C PHE A 124 1.09 -3.96 0.41
N LEU A 125 0.11 -4.16 1.28
CA LEU A 125 -0.91 -5.19 1.09
C LEU A 125 -1.84 -4.81 -0.07
N SER A 126 -2.18 -3.53 -0.13
CA SER A 126 -2.92 -2.90 -1.22
C SER A 126 -2.61 -1.41 -1.36
N TYR A 127 -2.76 -0.87 -2.57
CA TYR A 127 -2.87 0.58 -2.73
C TYR A 127 -4.30 1.03 -2.41
N ALA A 128 -4.44 2.20 -1.78
CA ALA A 128 -5.74 2.74 -1.37
C ALA A 128 -6.59 3.11 -2.59
N ASN A 129 -7.90 2.89 -2.44
CA ASN A 129 -8.92 3.16 -3.45
C ASN A 129 -9.85 4.32 -3.04
N GLN A 130 -9.53 5.09 -2.00
CA GLN A 130 -10.48 6.09 -1.48
C GLN A 130 -10.45 7.41 -2.27
N LEU A 131 -11.58 7.62 -2.95
CA LEU A 131 -12.41 8.84 -3.12
C LEU A 131 -11.72 10.18 -2.86
#